data_AF-A0A941FJ90-F1
#
_entry.id   AF-A0A941FJ90-F1
#
_cell.length_a   1.000
_cell.length_b   1.000
_cell.length_c   1.000
_cell.angle_alpha   90.00
_cell.angle_beta   90.00
_cell.angle_gamma   90.00
#
_symmetry.space_group_name_H-M   'P 1'
#
loop_
_entity.id
_entity.type
_entity.pdbx_description
1 polymer ?
#
loop_
_entity_poly.entity_id
_entity_poly.type
_entity_poly.pdbx_seq_one_letter_code
_entity_poly.pdbx_strand_id
1 'polypeptide(L)'
;MLWTDYGADYYAAVDWSGIEGKNGEKYWIGWMSNWQYANHTPTSTWRSSTTLPRKMELTQTEEGLRLKQTPVSLKTIRDKSEKFHIKIKSYLVKVISYLNYQKIHLK
;
A
#
# COMPACT_ATOMS: atom_id res chain seq x y z
N MET A 1 -4.78 -22.77 0.74
CA MET A 1 -4.32 -21.85 1.81
C MET A 1 -4.90 -20.47 1.54
N LEU A 2 -5.36 -19.76 2.57
CA LEU A 2 -5.80 -18.37 2.47
C LEU A 2 -4.74 -17.49 3.11
N TRP A 3 -4.17 -16.57 2.33
CA TRP A 3 -3.15 -15.64 2.81
C TRP A 3 -3.79 -14.42 3.45
N THR A 4 -3.24 -13.97 4.58
CA THR A 4 -3.64 -12.70 5.19
C THR A 4 -3.11 -11.51 4.39
N ASP A 5 -1.92 -11.60 3.82
CA ASP A 5 -1.37 -10.59 2.93
C ASP A 5 -0.58 -11.31 1.84
N TYR A 6 -0.66 -10.81 0.61
CA TYR A 6 0.06 -11.37 -0.53
C TYR A 6 1.43 -10.71 -0.74
N GLY A 7 1.70 -9.61 -0.04
CA GLY A 7 2.99 -8.93 -0.05
C GLY A 7 4.06 -9.65 0.78
N ALA A 8 5.32 -9.37 0.48
CA ALA A 8 6.46 -9.94 1.20
C ALA A 8 6.64 -9.35 2.61
N ASP A 9 6.12 -8.14 2.86
CA ASP A 9 6.38 -7.32 4.05
C ASP A 9 5.14 -7.20 4.96
N TYR A 10 4.59 -8.34 5.39
CA TYR A 10 3.53 -8.41 6.39
C TYR A 10 3.71 -9.67 7.25
N TYR A 11 4.40 -9.53 8.38
CA TYR A 11 4.73 -10.65 9.27
C TYR A 11 4.44 -10.33 10.73
N ALA A 12 4.35 -11.37 11.57
CA ALA A 12 4.11 -11.25 13.01
C ALA A 12 2.92 -10.34 13.37
N ALA A 13 1.83 -10.43 12.58
CA ALA A 13 0.63 -9.66 12.84
C ALA A 13 -0.05 -10.12 14.12
N VAL A 14 -0.38 -9.16 14.99
CA VAL A 14 -1.04 -9.38 16.27
C VAL A 14 -2.22 -8.43 16.42
N ASP A 15 -3.19 -8.79 17.26
CA ASP A 15 -4.34 -7.97 17.58
C ASP A 15 -4.17 -7.16 18.87
N TRP A 16 -4.98 -6.09 19.00
CA TRP A 16 -5.12 -5.40 20.28
C TRP A 16 -6.17 -6.09 21.16
N SER A 17 -5.69 -6.77 22.22
CA SER A 17 -6.57 -7.42 23.19
C SER A 17 -7.50 -6.41 23.89
N GLY A 18 -8.77 -6.80 24.04
CA GLY A 18 -9.80 -5.99 24.68
C GLY A 18 -10.28 -4.78 23.88
N ILE A 19 -9.81 -4.59 22.64
CA ILE A 19 -10.26 -3.50 21.75
C ILE A 19 -11.01 -4.11 20.56
N GLU A 20 -12.28 -3.71 20.41
CA GLU A 20 -13.15 -4.19 19.34
C GLU A 20 -13.92 -3.03 18.69
N GLY A 21 -14.22 -3.18 17.40
CA GLY A 21 -15.15 -2.33 16.69
C GLY A 21 -16.59 -2.56 17.14
N LYS A 22 -17.50 -1.69 16.70
CA LYS A 22 -18.92 -1.74 17.09
C LYS A 22 -19.59 -3.08 16.74
N ASN A 23 -19.06 -3.80 15.75
CA ASN A 23 -19.59 -5.09 15.29
C ASN A 23 -18.64 -6.25 15.65
N GLY A 24 -17.76 -6.06 16.63
CA GLY A 24 -16.78 -7.08 17.03
C GLY A 24 -15.55 -7.15 16.13
N GLU A 25 -15.32 -6.15 15.26
CA GLU A 25 -14.13 -6.14 14.41
C GLU A 25 -12.85 -6.05 15.25
N LYS A 26 -11.84 -6.86 14.90
CA LYS A 26 -10.52 -6.80 15.53
C LYS A 26 -9.64 -5.79 14.80
N TYR A 27 -8.63 -5.28 15.48
CA TYR A 27 -7.62 -4.43 14.87
C TYR A 27 -6.30 -5.17 14.90
N TRP A 28 -5.65 -5.31 13.74
CA TRP A 28 -4.34 -5.97 13.63
C TRP A 28 -3.26 -4.98 13.21
N ILE A 29 -2.04 -5.23 13.66
CA ILE A 29 -0.83 -4.56 13.19
C ILE A 29 0.27 -5.59 12.97
N GLY A 30 0.98 -5.46 11.85
CA GLY A 30 2.07 -6.35 11.48
C GLY A 30 3.40 -5.62 11.44
N TRP A 31 4.47 -6.41 11.53
CA TRP A 31 5.81 -5.98 11.15
C TRP A 31 5.87 -5.86 9.63
N MET A 32 6.18 -4.65 9.14
CA MET A 32 6.26 -4.34 7.72
C MET A 32 7.68 -4.60 7.20
N SER A 33 8.07 -5.86 7.19
CA SER A 33 9.38 -6.31 6.73
C SER A 33 9.37 -7.82 6.47
N ASN A 34 10.47 -8.34 5.96
CA ASN A 34 10.70 -9.76 5.73
C ASN A 34 12.05 -10.19 6.28
N TRP A 35 12.10 -11.32 6.99
CA TRP A 35 13.34 -11.87 7.55
C TRP A 35 14.45 -12.05 6.51
N GLN A 36 14.13 -12.32 5.25
CA GLN A 36 15.11 -12.52 4.18
C GLN A 36 16.04 -11.30 3.98
N TYR A 37 15.55 -10.09 4.25
CA TYR A 37 16.31 -8.85 4.00
C TYR A 37 16.19 -7.79 5.11
N ALA A 38 15.48 -8.07 6.20
CA ALA A 38 15.22 -7.10 7.28
C ALA A 38 16.49 -6.43 7.83
N ASN A 39 17.61 -7.14 7.88
CA ASN A 39 18.88 -6.62 8.37
C ASN A 39 19.64 -5.77 7.34
N HIS A 40 19.25 -5.85 6.06
CA HIS A 40 19.91 -5.19 4.93
C HIS A 40 19.11 -4.00 4.37
N THR A 41 17.91 -3.74 4.89
CA THR A 41 17.12 -2.55 4.53
C THR A 41 17.93 -1.27 4.78
N PRO A 42 18.05 -0.36 3.80
CA PRO A 42 18.96 0.79 3.83
C PRO A 42 18.44 1.95 4.71
N THR A 43 18.12 1.67 5.96
CA THR A 43 17.77 2.65 6.99
C THR A 43 18.95 2.88 7.94
N SER A 44 19.20 4.14 8.31
CA SER A 44 20.39 4.54 9.08
C SER A 44 20.15 4.55 10.59
N THR A 45 19.27 5.42 11.08
CA THR A 45 19.06 5.66 12.52
C THR A 45 18.02 4.75 13.17
N TRP A 46 17.32 3.97 12.38
CA TRP A 46 16.25 3.05 12.80
C TRP A 46 16.24 1.84 11.85
N ARG A 47 15.49 0.78 12.19
CA ARG A 47 15.31 -0.40 11.33
C ARG A 47 13.89 -0.93 11.49
N SER A 48 13.26 -1.27 10.37
CA SER A 48 11.88 -1.75 10.27
C SER A 48 10.81 -0.72 10.62
N SER A 49 9.58 -1.00 10.21
CA SER A 49 8.39 -0.28 10.62
C SER A 49 7.23 -1.24 10.87
N THR A 50 6.12 -0.73 11.37
CA THR A 50 4.86 -1.44 11.43
C THR A 50 3.98 -1.09 10.23
N THR A 51 3.07 -1.98 9.89
CA THR A 51 2.05 -1.71 8.86
C THR A 51 1.07 -0.66 9.38
N LEU A 52 0.21 -0.14 8.50
CA LEU A 52 -1.00 0.54 8.97
C LEU A 52 -1.84 -0.45 9.81
N PRO A 53 -2.44 0.01 10.93
CA PRO A 53 -3.44 -0.78 11.62
C PRO A 53 -4.62 -1.10 10.69
N ARG A 54 -5.09 -2.34 10.72
CA ARG A 54 -6.16 -2.83 9.85
C ARG A 54 -7.32 -3.33 10.70
N LYS A 55 -8.52 -2.84 10.41
CA LYS A 55 -9.77 -3.42 10.89
C LYS A 55 -9.99 -4.74 10.16
N MET A 56 -10.23 -5.81 10.92
CA MET A 56 -10.38 -7.18 10.46
C MET A 56 -11.82 -7.63 10.68
N GLU A 57 -12.46 -8.11 9.62
CA GLU A 57 -13.81 -8.68 9.67
C GLU A 57 -13.91 -9.87 8.71
N LEU A 58 -14.76 -10.86 9.03
CA LEU A 58 -15.07 -11.94 8.10
C LEU A 58 -16.22 -11.52 7.19
N THR A 59 -16.12 -11.84 5.91
CA THR A 59 -17.17 -11.55 4.93
C THR A 59 -17.41 -12.75 4.04
N GLN A 60 -18.66 -12.95 3.62
CA GLN A 60 -19.02 -14.00 2.68
C GLN A 60 -18.67 -13.55 1.27
N THR A 61 -17.98 -14.40 0.52
CA THR A 61 -17.71 -14.24 -0.91
C THR A 61 -18.28 -15.43 -1.69
N GLU A 62 -18.29 -15.36 -3.02
CA GLU A 62 -18.69 -16.48 -3.89
C GLU A 62 -17.86 -17.74 -3.63
N GLU A 63 -16.59 -17.55 -3.26
CA GLU A 63 -15.65 -18.63 -2.98
C GLU A 63 -15.65 -19.07 -1.50
N GLY A 64 -16.59 -18.57 -0.70
CA GLY A 64 -16.74 -18.87 0.72
C GLY A 64 -16.36 -17.72 1.66
N LEU A 65 -16.21 -18.03 2.95
CA LEU A 65 -15.83 -17.05 3.97
C LEU A 65 -14.40 -16.55 3.73
N ARG A 66 -14.19 -15.22 3.81
CA ARG A 66 -12.88 -14.57 3.61
C ARG A 66 -12.63 -13.50 4.67
N LEU A 67 -11.35 -13.28 4.95
CA LEU A 67 -10.90 -12.19 5.81
C LEU A 67 -10.86 -10.88 5.01
N LYS A 68 -11.68 -9.92 5.39
CA LYS A 68 -11.69 -8.57 4.84
C LYS A 68 -10.90 -7.65 5.76
N GLN A 69 -10.06 -6.82 5.13
CA GLN A 69 -9.18 -5.89 5.81
C GLN A 69 -9.50 -4.47 5.36
N THR A 70 -9.71 -3.57 6.31
CA THR A 70 -9.92 -2.15 6.02
C THR A 70 -8.89 -1.34 6.83
N PRO A 71 -8.01 -0.53 6.20
CA PRO A 71 -7.12 0.35 6.94
C PRO A 71 -7.91 1.28 7.87
N VAL A 72 -7.37 1.56 9.06
CA VAL A 72 -7.95 2.60 9.92
C VAL A 72 -7.96 3.95 9.20
N SER A 73 -8.91 4.82 9.55
CA SER A 73 -9.06 6.11 8.88
C SER A 73 -7.80 6.97 9.03
N LEU A 74 -7.24 7.40 7.91
CA LEU A 74 -6.12 8.34 7.85
C LEU A 74 -6.56 9.77 7.56
N LYS A 75 -7.87 10.07 7.63
CA LYS A 75 -8.43 11.35 7.19
C LYS A 75 -7.83 12.55 7.92
N THR A 76 -7.45 12.39 9.19
CA THR A 76 -6.90 13.46 10.04
C THR A 76 -5.48 13.88 9.66
N ILE A 77 -4.72 12.99 9.02
CA ILE A 77 -3.32 13.22 8.63
C ILE A 77 -3.14 13.36 7.11
N ARG A 78 -4.24 13.29 6.34
CA ARG A 78 -4.22 13.54 4.91
C ARG A 78 -4.43 15.02 4.67
N ASP A 79 -3.41 15.69 4.15
CA ASP A 79 -3.56 17.04 3.61
C ASP A 79 -4.63 17.06 2.51
N LYS A 80 -5.26 18.22 2.32
CA LYS A 80 -6.14 18.43 1.16
C LYS A 80 -5.29 18.20 -0.09
N SER A 81 -5.56 17.12 -0.81
CA SER A 81 -4.90 16.84 -2.07
C SER A 81 -5.18 18.00 -3.04
N GLU A 82 -4.15 18.78 -3.39
CA GLU A 82 -4.27 19.75 -4.46
C GLU A 82 -4.14 19.02 -5.80
N LYS A 83 -5.16 19.17 -6.65
CA LYS A 83 -5.09 18.69 -8.03
C LYS A 83 -4.21 19.65 -8.83
N PHE A 84 -2.96 19.26 -9.08
CA PHE A 84 -2.12 19.99 -10.01
C PHE A 84 -2.57 19.70 -11.45
N HIS A 85 -3.11 20.72 -12.12
CA HIS A 85 -3.24 20.69 -13.58
C HIS A 85 -1.88 21.01 -14.20
N ILE A 86 -1.15 19.97 -14.60
CA ILE A 86 0.07 20.16 -15.39
C ILE A 86 -0.36 20.56 -16.81
N LYS A 87 -0.25 21.86 -17.14
CA LYS A 87 -0.31 22.32 -18.53
C LYS A 87 0.99 21.91 -19.22
N ILE A 88 0.98 20.80 -19.94
CA ILE A 88 2.07 20.48 -20.85
C ILE A 88 2.07 21.53 -21.97
N LYS A 89 3.16 22.32 -22.07
CA LYS A 89 3.33 23.26 -23.18
C LYS A 89 3.38 22.45 -24.48
N SER A 90 2.58 22.84 -25.48
CA SER A 90 2.44 22.14 -26.77
C SER A 90 3.77 21.85 -27.47
N TYR A 91 4.78 22.70 -27.27
CA TYR A 91 6.13 22.51 -27.79
C TYR A 91 6.82 21.26 -27.25
N LEU A 92 6.59 20.87 -25.98
CA LEU A 92 7.17 19.65 -25.41
C LEU A 92 6.51 18.39 -26.00
N VAL A 93 5.20 18.43 -26.29
CA VAL A 93 4.50 17.34 -26.99
C VAL A 93 5.04 17.17 -28.41
N LYS A 94 5.31 18.27 -29.11
CA LYS A 94 5.92 18.25 -30.45
C LYS A 94 7.33 17.66 -30.44
N VAL A 95 8.17 18.03 -29.46
CA VAL A 95 9.54 17.50 -29.33
C VAL A 95 9.53 16.00 -29.04
N ILE A 96 8.70 15.53 -28.11
CA ILE A 96 8.57 14.09 -27.81
C ILE A 96 8.06 13.32 -29.04
N SER A 97 7.09 13.87 -29.77
CA SER A 97 6.57 13.27 -31.00
C SER A 97 7.64 13.18 -32.09
N TYR A 98 8.44 14.24 -32.26
CA TYR A 98 9.53 14.27 -33.24
C TYR A 98 10.65 13.27 -32.90
N LEU A 99 11.05 13.19 -31.62
CA LEU A 99 12.07 12.24 -31.18
C LEU A 99 11.62 10.79 -31.33
N ASN A 100 10.33 10.49 -31.11
CA ASN A 100 9.76 9.17 -31.38
C ASN A 100 9.73 8.84 -32.88
N TYR A 101 9.38 9.82 -33.73
CA TYR A 101 9.40 9.65 -35.19
C TYR A 101 10.81 9.29 -35.70
N GLN A 102 11.85 10.02 -35.25
CA GLN A 102 13.24 9.74 -35.63
C GLN A 102 13.69 8.34 -35.18
N LYS A 103 13.26 7.87 -34.00
CA LYS A 103 13.57 6.51 -33.51
C LYS A 103 12.95 5.39 -34.34
N ILE A 104 11.79 5.62 -34.96
CA ILE A 104 11.06 4.62 -35.76
C ILE A 104 11.65 4.52 -37.18
N HIS A 105 12.29 5.57 -37.68
CA HIS A 105 12.82 5.65 -39.05
C HIS A 105 14.34 5.59 -39.16
N LEU A 106 15.04 5.35 -38.04
CA LEU A 106 16.48 5.06 -37.99
C LEU A 106 16.75 3.56 -37.74
N LYS A 107 15.85 2.67 -38.16
CA LYS A 107 16.09 1.22 -38.29
C LYS A 107 16.15 0.82 -39.75
#